data_AF-A0A1W1H0C8-F1
#
_entry.id   AF-A0A1W1H0C8-F1
#
_cell.length_a   1.000
_cell.length_b   1.000
_cell.length_c   1.000
_cell.angle_alpha   90.00
_cell.angle_beta   90.00
_cell.angle_gamma   90.00
#
_symmetry.space_group_name_H-M   'P 1'
#
loop_
_entity.id
_entity.type
_entity.pdbx_description
1 polymer ?
#
loop_
_entity_poly.entity_id
_entity_poly.type
_entity_poly.pdbx_seq_one_letter_code
_entity_poly.pdbx_strand_id
1 'polypeptide(L)'
;MTNSRNGNSNRGFASMDEDKQRAIAAKGGRAAHASGNAHQFSPAEARVAGRKGGEAISQDRQHMATIGREGGHARHASSRQQQQQQDMPDKPDSGQQR
;
A
#
# COMPACT_ATOMS: atom_id res chain seq x y z
N MET A 1 39.09 -40.40 -4.79
CA MET A 1 37.66 -40.59 -5.11
C MET A 1 36.89 -39.35 -4.64
N THR A 2 36.56 -38.42 -5.54
CA THR A 2 35.81 -37.20 -5.18
C THR A 2 34.31 -37.47 -5.34
N ASN A 3 33.65 -37.70 -4.21
CA ASN A 3 32.23 -38.02 -4.17
C ASN A 3 31.40 -36.71 -4.11
N SER A 4 31.16 -36.08 -5.26
CA SER A 4 30.16 -35.02 -5.39
C SER A 4 28.77 -35.65 -5.53
N ARG A 5 28.17 -35.99 -4.39
CA ARG A 5 26.75 -36.35 -4.34
C ARG A 5 25.92 -35.10 -4.61
N ASN A 6 25.16 -35.22 -5.69
CA ASN A 6 24.10 -34.35 -6.15
C ASN A 6 23.13 -34.06 -4.98
N GLY A 7 23.32 -32.91 -4.34
CA GLY A 7 22.41 -32.37 -3.33
C GLY A 7 22.10 -30.95 -3.77
N ASN A 8 20.83 -30.67 -4.04
CA ASN A 8 20.30 -29.32 -4.16
C ASN A 8 20.51 -28.59 -2.83
N SER A 9 21.73 -28.13 -2.62
CA SER A 9 22.08 -27.32 -1.47
C SER A 9 21.08 -26.16 -1.40
N ASN A 10 20.35 -26.02 -0.29
CA ASN A 10 19.48 -24.88 0.04
C ASN A 10 20.33 -23.59 0.09
N ARG A 11 20.85 -23.18 -1.06
CA ARG A 11 21.78 -22.08 -1.27
C ARG A 11 21.15 -21.16 -2.29
N GLY A 12 21.22 -19.88 -2.01
CA GLY A 12 20.66 -18.85 -2.87
C GLY A 12 19.55 -18.09 -2.16
N PHE A 13 19.25 -16.92 -2.72
CA PHE A 13 18.32 -15.96 -2.16
C PHE A 13 16.90 -16.51 -2.00
N ALA A 14 16.46 -17.34 -2.94
CA ALA A 14 15.12 -17.94 -2.94
C ALA A 14 14.96 -19.12 -1.97
N SER A 15 16.06 -19.69 -1.47
CA SER A 15 16.03 -20.79 -0.49
C SER A 15 16.16 -20.31 0.96
N MET A 16 16.19 -18.99 1.20
CA MET A 16 16.21 -18.38 2.53
C MET A 16 14.80 -18.24 3.11
N ASP A 17 14.71 -18.07 4.43
CA ASP A 17 13.46 -17.69 5.10
C ASP A 17 12.92 -16.36 4.57
N GLU A 18 11.60 -16.24 4.48
CA GLU A 18 10.90 -15.09 3.88
C GLU A 18 11.26 -13.76 4.55
N ASP A 19 11.32 -13.72 5.88
CA ASP A 19 11.71 -12.52 6.64
C ASP A 19 13.12 -12.07 6.29
N LYS A 20 14.04 -13.02 6.12
CA LYS A 20 15.43 -12.75 5.74
C LYS A 20 15.51 -12.26 4.30
N GLN A 21 14.75 -12.88 3.39
CA GLN A 21 14.65 -12.47 2.01
C GLN A 21 14.14 -11.02 1.91
N ARG A 22 13.06 -10.70 2.64
CA ARG A 22 12.47 -9.35 2.69
C ARG A 22 13.44 -8.33 3.28
N ALA A 23 14.13 -8.67 4.36
CA ALA A 23 15.11 -7.77 4.98
C ALA A 23 16.27 -7.46 4.03
N ILE A 24 16.80 -8.46 3.32
CA ILE A 24 17.86 -8.29 2.33
C ILE A 24 17.36 -7.49 1.12
N ALA A 25 16.17 -7.79 0.60
CA ALA A 25 15.55 -7.02 -0.50
C ALA A 25 15.38 -5.54 -0.11
N ALA A 26 14.83 -5.28 1.08
CA ALA A 26 14.66 -3.93 1.61
C ALA A 26 16.01 -3.20 1.82
N LYS A 27 17.05 -3.92 2.26
CA LYS A 27 18.40 -3.37 2.37
C LYS A 27 19.00 -3.05 1.00
N GLY A 28 18.82 -3.94 0.02
CA GLY A 28 19.27 -3.74 -1.36
C GLY A 28 18.60 -2.54 -2.03
N GLY A 29 17.27 -2.39 -1.89
CA GLY A 29 16.54 -1.24 -2.41
C GLY A 29 17.01 0.08 -1.80
N ARG A 30 17.15 0.14 -0.46
CA ARG A 30 17.68 1.33 0.22
C ARG A 30 19.11 1.66 -0.21
N ALA A 31 19.97 0.65 -0.35
CA ALA A 31 21.34 0.83 -0.80
C ALA A 31 21.41 1.35 -2.24
N ALA A 32 20.59 0.82 -3.16
CA ALA A 32 20.54 1.27 -4.55
C ALA A 32 20.06 2.73 -4.69
N HIS A 33 19.10 3.15 -3.85
CA HIS A 33 18.70 4.55 -3.77
C HIS A 33 19.80 5.43 -3.17
N ALA A 34 20.44 4.98 -2.08
CA ALA A 34 21.52 5.74 -1.44
C ALA A 34 22.77 5.87 -2.33
N SER A 35 23.09 4.86 -3.14
CA SER A 35 24.23 4.87 -4.05
C SER A 35 23.99 5.62 -5.36
N GLY A 36 22.77 6.13 -5.59
CA GLY A 36 22.40 6.84 -6.81
C GLY A 36 22.30 5.96 -8.06
N ASN A 37 22.40 4.63 -7.92
CA ASN A 37 22.21 3.70 -9.02
C ASN A 37 20.72 3.49 -9.36
N ALA A 38 19.83 3.75 -8.41
CA ALA A 38 18.40 3.78 -8.66
C ALA A 38 17.96 5.15 -9.19
N HIS A 39 17.05 5.13 -10.15
CA HIS A 39 16.41 6.35 -10.66
C HIS A 39 15.62 7.05 -9.55
N GLN A 40 15.89 8.35 -9.36
CA GLN A 40 15.15 9.18 -8.43
C GLN A 40 14.09 9.97 -9.21
N PHE A 41 12.82 9.61 -9.01
CA PHE A 41 11.73 10.34 -9.65
C PHE A 41 11.66 11.77 -9.09
N SER A 42 11.82 12.74 -9.98
CA SER A 42 11.51 14.13 -9.62
C SER A 42 9.98 14.30 -9.44
N PRO A 43 9.52 15.29 -8.65
CA PRO A 43 8.08 15.59 -8.57
C PRO A 43 7.44 15.90 -9.92
N ALA A 44 8.19 16.49 -10.86
CA ALA A 44 7.71 16.73 -12.22
C ALA A 44 7.48 15.42 -12.97
N GLU A 45 8.42 14.49 -12.88
CA GLU A 45 8.32 13.18 -13.53
C GLU A 45 7.22 12.32 -12.92
N ALA A 46 7.07 12.32 -11.60
CA ALA A 46 5.96 11.65 -10.93
C ALA A 46 4.60 12.14 -11.43
N ARG A 47 4.46 13.46 -11.68
CA ARG A 47 3.24 14.03 -12.28
C ARG A 47 3.03 13.57 -13.72
N VAL A 48 4.09 13.53 -14.53
CA VAL A 48 4.00 13.06 -15.92
C VAL A 48 3.60 11.58 -15.97
N ALA A 49 4.22 10.75 -15.14
CA ALA A 49 3.90 9.33 -15.01
C ALA A 49 2.47 9.12 -14.51
N GLY A 50 2.05 9.86 -13.48
CA GLY A 50 0.69 9.83 -12.96
C GLY A 50 -0.35 10.24 -14.02
N ARG A 51 -0.07 11.31 -14.77
CA ARG A 51 -0.92 11.75 -15.89
C ARG A 51 -1.01 10.68 -16.97
N LYS A 52 0.11 10.10 -17.41
CA LYS A 52 0.12 9.05 -18.42
C LYS A 52 -0.64 7.80 -17.97
N GLY A 53 -0.49 7.40 -16.71
CA GLY A 53 -1.26 6.30 -16.12
C GLY A 53 -2.74 6.61 -16.07
N GLY A 54 -3.11 7.82 -15.64
CA GLY A 54 -4.49 8.30 -15.63
C GLY A 54 -5.11 8.31 -17.03
N GLU A 55 -4.40 8.85 -18.02
CA GLU A 55 -4.82 8.87 -19.42
C GLU A 55 -5.08 7.46 -19.95
N ALA A 56 -4.18 6.51 -19.68
CA ALA A 56 -4.33 5.12 -20.12
C ALA A 56 -5.59 4.45 -19.53
N ILE A 57 -5.85 4.65 -18.24
CA ILE A 57 -6.97 4.01 -17.54
C ILE A 57 -8.30 4.74 -17.87
N SER A 58 -8.25 6.05 -18.11
CA SER A 58 -9.44 6.88 -18.37
C SER A 58 -10.16 6.61 -19.69
N GLN A 59 -9.57 5.82 -20.59
CA GLN A 59 -10.17 5.48 -21.88
C GLN A 59 -11.47 4.67 -21.74
N ASP A 60 -11.57 3.84 -20.69
CA ASP A 60 -12.80 3.10 -20.39
C ASP A 60 -13.72 3.91 -19.46
N ARG A 61 -14.66 4.62 -20.08
CA ARG A 61 -15.66 5.41 -19.37
C ARG A 61 -16.57 4.57 -18.45
N GLN A 62 -16.92 3.33 -18.84
CA GLN A 62 -17.81 2.47 -18.05
C GLN A 62 -17.11 1.97 -16.79
N HIS A 63 -15.84 1.58 -16.93
CA HIS A 63 -14.99 1.23 -15.79
C HIS A 63 -14.80 2.41 -14.83
N MET A 64 -14.51 3.61 -15.35
CA MET A 64 -14.38 4.83 -14.53
C MET A 64 -15.66 5.18 -13.78
N ALA A 65 -16.82 5.03 -14.43
CA ALA A 65 -18.12 5.27 -13.80
C ALA A 65 -18.37 4.28 -12.65
N THR A 66 -17.98 3.01 -12.81
CA THR A 66 -18.10 1.98 -11.78
C THR A 66 -17.23 2.31 -10.56
N ILE A 67 -15.94 2.62 -10.77
CA ILE A 67 -15.02 3.01 -9.70
C ILE A 67 -15.52 4.28 -8.98
N GLY A 68 -15.92 5.30 -9.74
CA GLY A 68 -16.42 6.55 -9.18
C GLY A 68 -17.66 6.36 -8.31
N ARG A 69 -18.59 5.50 -8.76
CA ARG A 69 -19.77 5.11 -8.00
C ARG A 69 -19.40 4.41 -6.70
N GLU A 70 -18.50 3.44 -6.74
CA GLU A 70 -18.05 2.69 -5.56
C GLU A 70 -17.36 3.61 -4.53
N GLY A 71 -16.47 4.48 -5.00
CA GLY A 71 -15.83 5.49 -4.16
C GLY A 71 -16.81 6.48 -3.54
N GLY A 72 -17.88 6.85 -4.26
CA GLY A 72 -18.96 7.68 -3.74
C GLY A 72 -19.73 7.00 -2.60
N HIS A 73 -20.10 5.72 -2.78
CA HIS A 73 -20.78 4.94 -1.74
C HIS A 73 -19.93 4.80 -0.47
N ALA A 74 -18.63 4.52 -0.62
CA ALA A 74 -17.70 4.42 0.51
C ALA A 74 -17.62 5.73 1.30
N ARG A 75 -17.52 6.88 0.62
CA ARG A 75 -17.51 8.20 1.28
C ARG A 75 -18.82 8.50 1.99
N HIS A 76 -19.96 8.18 1.38
CA HIS A 76 -21.27 8.37 2.00
C HIS A 76 -21.46 7.48 3.23
N ALA A 77 -21.06 6.22 3.16
CA ALA A 77 -21.11 5.30 4.29
C ALA A 77 -20.26 5.81 5.47
N SER A 78 -19.01 6.22 5.21
CA SER A 78 -18.13 6.79 6.24
C SER A 78 -18.69 8.09 6.84
N SER A 79 -19.27 8.98 6.02
CA SER A 79 -19.86 10.23 6.50
C SER A 79 -21.06 10.01 7.42
N ARG A 80 -21.90 9.00 7.11
CA ARG A 80 -23.08 8.65 7.92
C ARG A 80 -22.68 7.98 9.23
N GLN A 81 -21.60 7.21 9.24
CA GLN A 81 -21.01 6.62 10.44
C GLN A 81 -20.39 7.68 11.37
N GLN A 82 -19.85 8.75 10.78
CA GLN A 82 -19.25 9.87 11.52
C GLN A 82 -20.31 10.80 12.12
N GLN A 83 -21.45 11.01 11.43
CA GLN A 83 -22.61 11.71 11.97
C GLN A 83 -23.27 10.93 13.12
N GLN A 84 -23.42 9.61 13.02
CA GLN A 84 -23.97 8.79 14.11
C GLN A 84 -23.11 8.77 15.38
N GLN A 85 -21.81 9.09 15.30
CA GLN A 85 -20.94 9.28 16.47
C GLN A 85 -21.05 10.67 17.11
N GLN A 86 -21.66 11.65 16.42
CA GLN A 86 -21.89 13.00 16.95
C GLN A 86 -23.29 13.17 17.55
N ASP A 87 -24.26 12.32 17.18
CA ASP A 87 -25.64 12.32 17.71
C ASP A 87 -25.85 11.42 18.95
N MET A 88 -24.79 11.00 19.64
CA MET A 88 -24.96 10.36 20.97
C MET A 88 -25.36 11.45 21.97
N PRO A 89 -26.57 11.40 22.57
CA PRO A 89 -26.98 12.39 23.56
C PRO A 89 -26.05 12.28 24.76
N ASP A 90 -25.58 13.42 25.25
CA ASP A 90 -24.92 13.54 26.55
C ASP A 90 -25.71 12.73 27.57
N LYS A 91 -25.06 11.68 28.08
CA LYS A 91 -25.61 10.85 29.15
C LYS A 91 -25.88 11.82 30.31
N PRO A 92 -27.11 11.91 30.85
CA PRO A 92 -27.38 12.86 31.90
C PRO A 92 -26.44 12.56 33.06
N ASP A 93 -25.68 13.58 33.42
CA ASP A 93 -24.90 13.69 34.65
C ASP A 93 -25.78 13.18 35.79
N SER A 94 -25.47 11.98 36.30
CA SER A 94 -26.11 11.47 37.51
C SER A 94 -25.56 12.29 38.67
N GLY A 95 -26.14 13.48 38.80
CA GLY A 95 -25.92 14.40 39.89
C GLY A 95 -26.10 13.69 41.22
N GLN A 96 -25.08 13.88 42.06
CA GLN A 96 -25.18 14.05 43.50
C GLN A 96 -26.58 13.86 44.08
N GLN A 97 -26.78 12.80 44.86
CA GLN A 97 -27.62 12.87 46.04
C GLN A 97 -26.89 12.22 47.21
N ARG A 98 -27.09 12.85 48.37
CA ARG A 98 -26.34 12.78 49.62
C ARG A 98 -26.51 11.46 50.35
#